data_AF-A0A9C8L916-F1
#
_entry.id   AF-A0A9C8L916-F1
#
_cell.length_a   1.000
_cell.length_b   1.000
_cell.length_c   1.000
_cell.angle_alpha   90.00
_cell.angle_beta   90.00
_cell.angle_gamma   90.00
#
_symmetry.space_group_name_H-M   'P 1'
#
loop_
_entity.id
_entity.type
_entity.pdbx_description
1 polymer ?
#
loop_
_entity_poly.entity_id
_entity_poly.type
_entity_poly.pdbx_seq_one_letter_code
_entity_poly.pdbx_strand_id
1 'polypeptide(L)'
;MAQKNGEKPTFVPPVPKSVKETGLSLALLTDLAIKIMYFEGNISGYELANRMRLPYPGVVEQVLEFIKREKFCEVTGTGGYGEAAYQYNIAERGRVVAREILERSQYAGPAPVTLKAYSHAIHQQTLGNVIIHQRKMRQALSHLVINEETFAQLGPAVNSGRSIFLYGHPGNGKTAIAESVGRMILGDTMFIPYAIEVSGQIIRVFDNVNHVVVDKGDSGDQRKKNYDPRWEHIQRPVIITGGELTLESLDLVYDENNKYYESPFQVKANGGLLLIDDFGRQQARPRDLLNRWIVPLEKRVDYLTLHTGRKIEVPFDVLIVFSTNLAPRDLVDEAFLRRIRHKIEITDPSWDEYREIFRRVCKSKGVPYDDRGLAYLIQEHYLKHNRSKRSCHPRDLVDQLIDTARYTNQRPALTKELIDQAAEAYFVEI
;
A
#
# COMPACT_ATOMS: atom_id res chain seq x y z
N MET A 1 1.05 40.89 2.42
CA MET A 1 1.76 39.85 3.18
C MET A 1 0.94 38.57 3.10
N ALA A 2 1.30 37.67 2.19
CA ALA A 2 0.60 36.40 2.01
C ALA A 2 1.03 35.43 3.12
N GLN A 3 0.06 34.92 3.89
CA GLN A 3 0.28 33.84 4.84
C GLN A 3 0.80 32.61 4.07
N LYS A 4 2.05 32.23 4.36
CA LYS A 4 2.56 30.89 4.05
C LYS A 4 1.58 29.89 4.68
N ASN A 5 0.95 29.06 3.85
CA ASN A 5 0.19 27.90 4.30
C ASN A 5 1.06 27.13 5.30
N GLY A 6 0.59 27.02 6.55
CA GLY A 6 1.24 26.24 7.58
C GLY A 6 1.18 24.77 7.22
N GLU A 7 2.23 24.25 6.58
CA GLU A 7 2.54 22.82 6.59
C GLU A 7 2.72 22.42 8.07
N LYS A 8 1.70 21.77 8.63
CA LYS A 8 1.83 21.09 9.92
C LYS A 8 3.05 20.15 9.85
N PRO A 9 3.84 20.03 10.93
CA PRO A 9 4.99 19.15 10.90
C PRO A 9 4.54 17.72 10.62
N THR A 10 4.95 17.18 9.48
CA THR A 10 4.98 15.73 9.22
C THR A 10 5.73 15.09 10.39
N PHE A 11 5.14 14.09 11.03
CA PHE A 11 5.80 13.34 12.10
C PHE A 11 7.21 12.94 11.67
N VAL A 12 8.21 13.27 12.48
CA VAL A 12 9.60 12.84 12.27
C VAL A 12 9.99 11.97 13.46
N PRO A 13 10.31 10.68 13.25
CA PRO A 13 10.58 9.78 14.36
C PRO A 13 11.92 10.17 15.04
N PRO A 14 11.93 10.42 16.37
CA PRO A 14 13.11 10.91 17.06
C PRO A 14 14.19 9.83 17.17
N VAL A 15 15.44 10.19 16.88
CA VAL A 15 16.60 9.29 17.03
C VAL A 15 16.79 8.93 18.51
N PRO A 16 16.76 7.64 18.90
CA PRO A 16 16.96 7.24 20.29
C PRO A 16 18.41 7.44 20.72
N LYS A 17 18.64 8.03 21.90
CA LYS A 17 19.98 8.30 22.45
C LYS A 17 20.43 7.30 23.51
N SER A 18 19.54 6.40 23.93
CA SER A 18 19.80 5.37 24.93
C SER A 18 18.95 4.13 24.67
N VAL A 19 19.36 2.98 25.21
CA VAL A 19 18.56 1.74 25.17
C VAL A 19 17.13 1.98 25.67
N LYS A 20 16.96 2.77 26.76
CA LYS A 20 15.65 3.12 27.29
C LYS A 20 14.77 3.90 26.29
N GLU A 21 15.35 4.83 25.55
CA GLU A 21 14.63 5.62 24.54
C GLU A 21 14.20 4.79 23.32
N THR A 22 14.88 3.67 23.04
CA THR A 22 14.43 2.74 21.98
C THR A 22 13.05 2.14 22.28
N GLY A 23 12.67 2.09 23.56
CA GLY A 23 11.50 1.38 24.08
C GLY A 23 11.68 -0.14 24.20
N LEU A 24 12.84 -0.67 23.82
CA LEU A 24 13.16 -2.10 23.85
C LEU A 24 13.98 -2.48 25.08
N SER A 25 13.96 -3.76 25.45
CA SER A 25 14.84 -4.27 26.50
C SER A 25 16.26 -4.49 25.98
N LEU A 26 17.26 -4.36 26.86
CA LEU A 26 18.65 -4.70 26.52
C LEU A 26 18.76 -6.15 26.04
N ALA A 27 18.02 -7.08 26.67
CA ALA A 27 18.00 -8.49 26.27
C ALA A 27 17.56 -8.69 24.81
N LEU A 28 16.50 -8.01 24.35
CA LEU A 28 16.05 -8.12 22.97
C LEU A 28 17.07 -7.55 21.97
N LEU A 29 17.69 -6.42 22.31
CA LEU A 29 18.73 -5.83 21.48
C LEU A 29 19.98 -6.72 21.42
N THR A 30 20.36 -7.32 22.54
CA THR A 30 21.44 -8.31 22.63
C THR A 30 21.14 -9.54 21.78
N ASP A 31 19.93 -10.11 21.88
CA ASP A 31 19.51 -11.26 21.09
C ASP A 31 19.56 -10.94 19.58
N LEU A 32 19.15 -9.74 19.18
CA LEU A 32 19.25 -9.28 17.79
C LEU A 32 20.70 -9.11 17.33
N ALA A 33 21.55 -8.49 18.15
CA ALA A 33 22.96 -8.28 17.83
C ALA A 33 23.71 -9.62 17.68
N ILE A 34 23.49 -10.57 18.60
CA ILE A 34 24.08 -11.92 18.53
C ILE A 34 23.65 -12.63 17.25
N LYS A 35 22.37 -12.56 16.87
CA LYS A 35 21.90 -13.15 15.61
C LYS A 35 22.58 -12.54 14.39
N ILE A 36 22.71 -11.22 14.33
CA ILE A 36 23.40 -10.53 13.24
C ILE A 36 24.87 -10.98 13.17
N MET A 37 25.58 -10.97 14.30
CA MET A 37 26.98 -11.42 14.37
C MET A 37 27.13 -12.89 13.98
N TYR A 38 26.17 -13.76 14.34
CA TYR A 38 26.19 -15.17 13.97
C TYR A 38 26.10 -15.37 12.46
N PHE A 39 25.30 -14.57 11.74
CA PHE A 39 25.16 -14.67 10.28
C PHE A 39 26.30 -14.00 9.51
N GLU A 40 26.80 -12.85 9.99
CA GLU A 40 27.84 -12.06 9.29
C GLU A 40 29.27 -12.55 9.63
N GLY A 41 29.46 -13.21 10.78
CA GLY A 41 30.75 -13.70 11.25
C GLY A 41 31.61 -12.60 11.89
N ASN A 42 32.36 -11.85 11.08
CA ASN A 42 33.21 -10.75 11.54
C ASN A 42 32.57 -9.41 11.14
N ILE A 43 32.27 -8.55 12.11
CA ILE A 43 31.55 -7.31 11.88
C ILE A 43 32.08 -6.19 12.78
N SER A 44 32.18 -4.98 12.24
CA SER A 44 32.52 -3.81 13.04
C SER A 44 31.35 -3.34 13.90
N GLY A 45 31.64 -2.58 14.96
CA GLY A 45 30.61 -1.92 15.76
C GLY A 45 29.70 -1.01 14.93
N TYR A 46 30.27 -0.27 13.97
CA TYR A 46 29.51 0.57 13.03
C TYR A 46 28.61 -0.24 12.09
N GLU A 47 29.10 -1.33 11.52
CA GLU A 47 28.30 -2.19 10.63
C GLU A 47 27.16 -2.86 11.42
N LEU A 48 27.42 -3.33 12.64
CA LEU A 48 26.39 -3.88 13.51
C LEU A 48 25.31 -2.83 13.81
N ALA A 49 25.72 -1.61 14.15
CA ALA A 49 24.79 -0.49 14.38
C ALA A 49 23.96 -0.16 13.14
N ASN A 50 24.58 -0.15 11.96
CA ASN A 50 23.89 0.04 10.68
C ASN A 50 22.90 -1.08 10.38
N ARG A 51 23.25 -2.34 10.65
CA ARG A 51 22.38 -3.50 10.42
C ARG A 51 21.17 -3.51 11.36
N MET A 52 21.40 -3.17 12.63
CA MET A 52 20.34 -2.97 13.63
C MET A 52 19.55 -1.68 13.39
N ARG A 53 20.07 -0.76 12.58
CA ARG A 53 19.55 0.59 12.38
C ARG A 53 19.34 1.33 13.69
N LEU A 54 20.35 1.30 14.55
CA LEU A 54 20.37 2.02 15.81
C LEU A 54 21.65 2.85 15.90
N PRO A 55 21.64 4.00 16.60
CA PRO A 55 22.86 4.76 16.83
C PRO A 55 23.91 3.92 17.56
N TYR A 56 25.15 4.00 17.11
CA TYR A 56 26.25 3.40 17.85
C TYR A 56 26.35 3.95 19.30
N PRO A 57 26.54 5.28 19.50
CA PRO A 57 26.72 5.82 20.86
C PRO A 57 25.45 5.69 21.69
N GLY A 58 25.60 5.23 22.94
CA GLY A 58 24.52 5.14 23.92
C GLY A 58 23.50 4.00 23.71
N VAL A 59 23.51 3.32 22.56
CA VAL A 59 22.63 2.16 22.30
C VAL A 59 23.44 0.91 21.98
N VAL A 60 24.03 0.83 20.78
CA VAL A 60 24.74 -0.39 20.33
C VAL A 60 26.05 -0.57 21.10
N GLU A 61 26.70 0.51 21.52
CA GLU A 61 27.84 0.50 22.45
C GLU A 61 27.51 -0.27 23.74
N GLN A 62 26.37 0.03 24.39
CA GLN A 62 25.95 -0.67 25.62
C GLN A 62 25.63 -2.16 25.37
N VAL A 63 25.05 -2.46 24.21
CA VAL A 63 24.78 -3.84 23.79
C VAL A 63 26.09 -4.61 23.60
N LEU A 64 27.06 -4.02 22.91
CA LEU A 64 28.38 -4.61 22.69
C LEU A 64 29.16 -4.78 23.99
N GLU A 65 29.13 -3.79 24.88
CA GLU A 65 29.75 -3.88 26.21
C GLU A 65 29.19 -5.08 26.99
N PHE A 66 27.86 -5.25 26.97
CA PHE A 66 27.21 -6.40 27.60
C PHE A 66 27.63 -7.73 26.95
N ILE A 67 27.54 -7.86 25.62
CA ILE A 67 27.90 -9.09 24.89
C ILE A 67 29.37 -9.46 25.12
N LYS A 68 30.26 -8.47 25.17
CA LYS A 68 31.69 -8.66 25.44
C LYS A 68 31.93 -9.09 26.89
N ARG A 69 31.27 -8.46 27.86
CA ARG A 69 31.36 -8.84 29.29
C ARG A 69 30.90 -10.27 29.54
N GLU A 70 29.82 -10.68 28.88
CA GLU A 70 29.29 -12.05 28.98
C GLU A 70 30.09 -13.10 28.17
N LYS A 71 31.14 -12.65 27.45
CA LYS A 71 32.00 -13.47 26.56
C LYS A 71 31.22 -14.14 25.43
N PHE A 72 30.20 -13.47 24.90
CA PHE A 72 29.51 -13.92 23.70
C PHE A 72 30.22 -13.49 22.41
N CYS A 73 31.05 -12.44 22.49
CA CYS A 73 31.92 -12.03 21.40
C CYS A 73 33.34 -11.71 21.89
N GLU A 74 34.27 -11.69 20.94
CA GLU A 74 35.66 -11.31 21.13
C GLU A 74 36.04 -10.20 20.15
N VAL A 75 36.99 -9.36 20.54
CA VAL A 75 37.56 -8.33 19.65
C VAL A 75 38.75 -8.94 18.92
N THR A 76 38.63 -9.05 17.59
CA THR A 76 39.63 -9.71 16.72
C THR A 76 40.64 -8.73 16.14
N GLY A 77 40.34 -7.42 16.17
CA GLY A 77 41.23 -6.38 15.67
C GLY A 77 40.65 -4.98 15.83
N THR A 78 41.45 -3.99 15.44
CA THR A 78 41.04 -2.58 15.40
C THR A 78 41.11 -2.09 13.96
N GLY A 79 39.98 -1.68 13.39
CA GLY A 79 39.87 -1.21 12.00
C GLY A 79 40.05 0.31 11.84
N GLY A 80 40.36 1.03 12.92
CA GLY A 80 40.45 2.49 12.94
C GLY A 80 40.49 3.06 14.37
N TYR A 81 40.26 4.37 14.49
CA TYR A 81 40.24 5.06 15.79
C TYR A 81 38.86 4.97 16.46
N GLY A 82 38.85 4.51 17.72
CA GLY A 82 37.65 4.42 18.56
C GLY A 82 37.01 3.03 18.59
N GLU A 83 36.28 2.74 19.67
CA GLU A 83 35.70 1.40 19.90
C GLU A 83 34.68 0.98 18.85
N ALA A 84 34.04 1.95 18.19
CA ALA A 84 33.10 1.69 17.10
C ALA A 84 33.74 1.06 15.86
N ALA A 85 35.05 1.25 15.67
CA ALA A 85 35.83 0.67 14.59
C ALA A 85 36.45 -0.70 14.96
N TYR A 86 36.22 -1.19 16.18
CA TYR A 86 36.67 -2.52 16.57
C TYR A 86 35.91 -3.58 15.77
N GLN A 87 36.66 -4.62 15.41
CA GLN A 87 36.14 -5.80 14.74
C GLN A 87 35.76 -6.83 15.79
N TYR A 88 34.51 -7.27 15.73
CA TYR A 88 33.95 -8.22 16.68
C TYR A 88 33.63 -9.52 15.95
N ASN A 89 34.00 -10.64 16.57
CA ASN A 89 33.62 -11.97 16.11
C ASN A 89 32.88 -12.70 17.23
N ILE A 90 31.91 -13.51 16.84
CA ILE A 90 31.13 -14.30 17.79
C ILE A 90 32.00 -15.40 18.42
N ALA A 91 32.01 -15.47 19.75
CA ALA A 91 32.73 -16.49 20.49
C ALA A 91 31.95 -17.81 20.51
N GLU A 92 32.57 -18.91 20.89
CA GLU A 92 31.90 -20.23 20.91
C GLU A 92 30.67 -20.23 21.83
N ARG A 93 30.77 -19.59 23.01
CA ARG A 93 29.62 -19.40 23.90
C ARG A 93 28.51 -18.60 23.24
N GLY A 94 28.86 -17.55 22.49
CA GLY A 94 27.91 -16.76 21.72
C GLY A 94 27.21 -17.56 20.63
N ARG A 95 27.91 -18.48 19.96
CA ARG A 95 27.33 -19.37 18.94
C ARG A 95 26.28 -20.33 19.51
N VAL A 96 26.53 -20.88 20.70
CA VAL A 96 25.55 -21.72 21.41
C VAL A 96 24.29 -20.90 21.71
N VAL A 97 24.46 -19.72 22.32
CA VAL A 97 23.35 -18.81 22.64
C VAL A 97 22.61 -18.36 21.37
N ALA A 98 23.32 -18.08 20.27
CA ALA A 98 22.72 -17.71 19.00
C ALA A 98 21.76 -18.79 18.48
N ARG A 99 22.13 -20.08 18.58
CA ARG A 99 21.26 -21.19 18.17
C ARG A 99 19.98 -21.23 19.01
N GLU A 100 20.07 -21.07 20.32
CA GLU A 100 18.91 -20.98 21.23
C GLU A 100 18.02 -19.76 20.94
N ILE A 101 18.60 -18.62 20.57
CA ILE A 101 17.83 -17.43 20.15
C ILE A 101 17.12 -17.70 18.81
N LEU A 102 17.80 -18.32 17.84
CA LEU A 102 17.24 -18.63 16.51
C LEU A 102 16.11 -19.66 16.59
N GLU A 103 16.15 -20.56 17.58
CA GLU A 103 15.01 -21.44 17.89
C GLU A 103 13.77 -20.68 18.37
N ARG A 104 13.91 -19.46 18.88
CA ARG A 104 12.78 -18.61 19.31
C ARG A 104 12.34 -17.63 18.23
N SER A 105 13.28 -17.05 17.48
CA SER A 105 13.00 -16.15 16.36
C SER A 105 14.20 -15.97 15.45
N GLN A 106 14.02 -16.22 14.15
CA GLN A 106 15.07 -16.02 13.14
C GLN A 106 15.20 -14.56 12.65
N TYR A 107 14.37 -13.65 13.15
CA TYR A 107 14.42 -12.25 12.71
C TYR A 107 15.80 -11.61 12.98
N ALA A 108 16.51 -11.23 11.92
CA ALA A 108 17.79 -10.52 11.96
C ALA A 108 17.75 -9.23 11.12
N GLY A 109 16.59 -8.58 11.07
CA GLY A 109 16.38 -7.28 10.43
C GLY A 109 16.73 -6.08 11.32
N PRO A 110 16.38 -4.86 10.90
CA PRO A 110 16.44 -3.67 11.74
C PRO A 110 15.75 -3.86 13.09
N ALA A 111 16.24 -3.22 14.15
CA ALA A 111 15.59 -3.30 15.46
C ALA A 111 14.13 -2.83 15.34
N PRO A 112 13.17 -3.58 15.92
CA PRO A 112 11.77 -3.19 15.85
C PRO A 112 11.50 -1.91 16.66
N VAL A 113 10.31 -1.34 16.50
CA VAL A 113 9.79 -0.30 17.39
C VAL A 113 8.66 -0.89 18.24
N THR A 114 8.37 -0.31 19.39
CA THR A 114 7.24 -0.80 20.20
C THR A 114 5.91 -0.54 19.49
N LEU A 115 4.91 -1.40 19.72
CA LEU A 115 3.54 -1.16 19.25
C LEU A 115 3.02 0.23 19.65
N LYS A 116 3.37 0.70 20.85
CA LYS A 116 2.99 2.05 21.33
C LYS A 116 3.60 3.16 20.47
N ALA A 117 4.87 3.05 20.09
CA ALA A 117 5.53 4.03 19.23
C ALA A 117 4.92 4.03 17.82
N TYR A 118 4.65 2.84 17.27
CA TYR A 118 3.91 2.70 16.00
C TYR A 118 2.54 3.37 16.06
N SER A 119 1.74 3.07 17.09
CA SER A 119 0.40 3.64 17.22
C SER A 119 0.43 5.16 17.30
N HIS A 120 1.36 5.71 18.08
CA HIS A 120 1.56 7.15 18.17
C HIS A 120 1.91 7.77 16.81
N ALA A 121 2.83 7.15 16.06
CA ALA A 121 3.25 7.64 14.75
C ALA A 121 2.12 7.64 13.72
N ILE A 122 1.26 6.61 13.69
CA ILE A 122 0.11 6.56 12.79
C ILE A 122 -0.89 7.67 13.12
N HIS A 123 -1.21 7.89 14.40
CA HIS A 123 -2.13 8.95 14.81
C HIS A 123 -1.61 10.36 14.48
N GLN A 124 -0.30 10.60 14.54
CA GLN A 124 0.30 11.88 14.16
C GLN A 124 0.31 12.11 12.63
N GLN A 125 0.21 11.04 11.84
CA GLN A 125 0.29 11.07 10.37
C GLN A 125 -1.07 10.78 9.71
N THR A 126 -2.17 10.98 10.44
CA THR A 126 -3.46 10.45 10.05
C THR A 126 -4.00 11.01 8.73
N LEU A 127 -4.68 10.15 7.96
CA LEU A 127 -5.42 10.54 6.76
C LEU A 127 -6.56 11.52 7.04
N GLY A 128 -7.10 11.54 8.28
CA GLY A 128 -8.17 12.47 8.66
C GLY A 128 -7.80 13.95 8.52
N ASN A 129 -6.50 14.28 8.44
CA ASN A 129 -6.02 15.65 8.22
C ASN A 129 -5.85 16.01 6.72
N VAL A 130 -5.96 15.03 5.82
CA VAL A 130 -5.77 15.25 4.38
C VAL A 130 -7.04 15.87 3.80
N ILE A 131 -6.99 17.17 3.51
CA ILE A 131 -8.09 17.88 2.86
C ILE A 131 -7.85 17.89 1.35
N ILE A 132 -8.74 17.22 0.62
CA ILE A 132 -8.76 17.19 -0.83
C ILE A 132 -9.80 18.18 -1.33
N HIS A 133 -9.32 19.24 -1.98
CA HIS A 133 -10.18 20.20 -2.64
C HIS A 133 -10.61 19.72 -4.02
N GLN A 134 -11.78 20.18 -4.45
CA GLN A 134 -12.39 19.86 -5.75
C GLN A 134 -11.41 20.00 -6.92
N ARG A 135 -10.60 21.07 -6.92
CA ARG A 135 -9.58 21.32 -7.97
C ARG A 135 -8.54 20.21 -8.06
N LYS A 136 -7.98 19.76 -6.93
CA LYS A 136 -6.98 18.69 -6.88
C LYS A 136 -7.59 17.36 -7.35
N MET A 137 -8.83 17.09 -6.96
CA MET A 137 -9.55 15.90 -7.41
C MET A 137 -9.85 15.93 -8.92
N ARG A 138 -10.31 17.06 -9.47
CA ARG A 138 -10.53 17.20 -10.93
C ARG A 138 -9.23 17.02 -11.71
N GLN A 139 -8.11 17.53 -11.20
CA GLN A 139 -6.81 17.35 -11.82
C GLN A 139 -6.39 15.86 -11.81
N ALA A 140 -6.52 15.19 -10.66
CA ALA A 140 -6.18 13.77 -10.53
C ALA A 140 -7.03 12.88 -11.44
N LEU A 141 -8.32 13.18 -11.58
CA LEU A 141 -9.26 12.42 -12.41
C LEU A 141 -9.38 12.94 -13.85
N SER A 142 -8.58 13.95 -14.24
CA SER A 142 -8.72 14.64 -15.54
C SER A 142 -8.54 13.71 -16.76
N HIS A 143 -7.79 12.62 -16.59
CA HIS A 143 -7.59 11.59 -17.61
C HIS A 143 -8.82 10.69 -17.80
N LEU A 144 -9.75 10.68 -16.85
CA LEU A 144 -11.02 9.96 -16.92
C LEU A 144 -12.16 10.90 -17.34
N VAL A 145 -13.16 10.33 -18.01
CA VAL A 145 -14.43 11.01 -18.27
C VAL A 145 -15.40 10.51 -17.22
N ILE A 146 -15.76 11.39 -16.28
CA ILE A 146 -16.62 11.08 -15.14
C ILE A 146 -17.74 12.11 -15.12
N ASN A 147 -18.98 11.65 -14.95
CA ASN A 147 -20.12 12.53 -14.84
C ASN A 147 -20.06 13.39 -13.56
N GLU A 148 -20.73 14.55 -13.57
CA GLU A 148 -20.68 15.50 -12.46
C GLU A 148 -21.31 14.96 -11.16
N GLU A 149 -22.27 14.03 -11.26
CA GLU A 149 -22.94 13.43 -10.10
C GLU A 149 -22.01 12.49 -9.33
N THR A 150 -21.39 11.53 -10.03
CA THR A 150 -20.36 10.63 -9.50
C THR A 150 -19.20 11.45 -8.93
N PHE A 151 -18.78 12.51 -9.62
CA PHE A 151 -17.72 13.39 -9.13
C PHE A 151 -18.13 14.11 -7.82
N ALA A 152 -19.36 14.61 -7.73
CA ALA A 152 -19.90 15.25 -6.54
C ALA A 152 -20.00 14.29 -5.32
N GLN A 153 -20.15 12.98 -5.56
CA GLN A 153 -20.13 11.97 -4.51
C GLN A 153 -18.70 11.55 -4.10
N LEU A 154 -17.77 11.44 -5.05
CA LEU A 154 -16.38 11.05 -4.80
C LEU A 154 -15.64 12.04 -3.92
N GLY A 155 -15.81 13.34 -4.15
CA GLY A 155 -15.17 14.42 -3.38
C GLY A 155 -15.31 14.25 -1.86
N PRO A 156 -16.56 14.30 -1.34
CA PRO A 156 -16.85 14.08 0.06
C PRO A 156 -16.41 12.69 0.55
N ALA A 157 -16.52 11.65 -0.29
CA ALA A 157 -16.17 10.30 0.10
C ALA A 157 -14.70 10.16 0.47
N VAL A 158 -13.79 10.68 -0.37
CA VAL A 158 -12.36 10.64 -0.09
C VAL A 158 -12.00 11.52 1.11
N ASN A 159 -12.59 12.72 1.22
CA ASN A 159 -12.37 13.62 2.38
C ASN A 159 -12.86 13.05 3.70
N SER A 160 -13.87 12.18 3.68
CA SER A 160 -14.37 11.54 4.90
C SER A 160 -13.33 10.61 5.55
N GLY A 161 -12.33 10.16 4.77
CA GLY A 161 -11.38 9.12 5.15
C GLY A 161 -12.03 7.79 5.52
N ARG A 162 -13.32 7.60 5.23
CA ARG A 162 -14.10 6.38 5.55
C ARG A 162 -14.20 5.49 4.32
N SER A 163 -14.68 4.25 4.52
CA SER A 163 -14.83 3.28 3.44
C SER A 163 -15.69 3.79 2.28
N ILE A 164 -15.24 3.48 1.07
CA ILE A 164 -15.90 3.79 -0.20
C ILE A 164 -16.27 2.46 -0.86
N PHE A 165 -17.45 2.41 -1.44
CA PHE A 165 -17.94 1.25 -2.18
C PHE A 165 -18.34 1.69 -3.58
N LEU A 166 -17.49 1.37 -4.55
CA LEU A 166 -17.70 1.62 -5.97
C LEU A 166 -18.38 0.39 -6.58
N TYR A 167 -19.61 0.57 -7.08
CA TYR A 167 -20.36 -0.52 -7.71
C TYR A 167 -20.91 -0.09 -9.05
N GLY A 168 -21.23 -1.06 -9.90
CA GLY A 168 -21.76 -0.80 -11.24
C GLY A 168 -21.22 -1.81 -12.23
N HIS A 169 -21.67 -1.73 -13.48
CA HIS A 169 -21.30 -2.72 -14.49
C HIS A 169 -19.78 -2.74 -14.78
N PRO A 170 -19.24 -3.90 -15.23
CA PRO A 170 -17.84 -4.01 -15.63
C PRO A 170 -17.53 -3.09 -16.80
N GLY A 171 -16.29 -2.61 -16.87
CA GLY A 171 -15.83 -1.77 -17.97
C GLY A 171 -16.07 -0.26 -17.81
N ASN A 172 -16.70 0.21 -16.73
CA ASN A 172 -16.95 1.65 -16.52
C ASN A 172 -15.87 2.39 -15.71
N GLY A 173 -14.73 1.74 -15.42
CA GLY A 173 -13.56 2.43 -14.85
C GLY A 173 -13.53 2.55 -13.32
N LYS A 174 -14.24 1.69 -12.58
CA LYS A 174 -14.20 1.64 -11.10
C LYS A 174 -12.77 1.55 -10.55
N THR A 175 -11.98 0.59 -11.04
CA THR A 175 -10.58 0.40 -10.67
C THR A 175 -9.74 1.64 -11.01
N ALA A 176 -9.93 2.22 -12.20
CA ALA A 176 -9.20 3.43 -12.61
C ALA A 176 -9.53 4.65 -11.72
N ILE A 177 -10.78 4.79 -11.26
CA ILE A 177 -11.17 5.82 -10.29
C ILE A 177 -10.46 5.55 -8.95
N ALA A 178 -10.52 4.33 -8.42
CA ALA A 178 -9.90 3.97 -7.15
C ALA A 178 -8.38 4.16 -7.16
N GLU A 179 -7.70 3.74 -8.23
CA GLU A 179 -6.27 3.97 -8.43
C GLU A 179 -5.93 5.46 -8.50
N SER A 180 -6.77 6.27 -9.16
CA SER A 180 -6.56 7.72 -9.25
C SER A 180 -6.75 8.41 -7.90
N VAL A 181 -7.69 7.93 -7.08
CA VAL A 181 -7.81 8.33 -5.68
C VAL A 181 -6.55 7.93 -4.90
N GLY A 182 -6.04 6.71 -5.10
CA GLY A 182 -4.77 6.26 -4.53
C GLY A 182 -3.60 7.17 -4.92
N ARG A 183 -3.44 7.49 -6.22
CA ARG A 183 -2.40 8.41 -6.72
C ARG A 183 -2.49 9.82 -6.12
N MET A 184 -3.70 10.30 -5.87
CA MET A 184 -3.90 11.60 -5.20
C MET A 184 -3.42 11.57 -3.74
N ILE A 185 -3.51 10.41 -3.08
CA ILE A 185 -3.00 10.15 -1.73
C ILE A 185 -1.48 9.94 -1.75
N LEU A 186 -0.92 9.28 -2.78
CA LEU A 186 0.53 9.07 -2.98
C LEU A 186 1.35 10.36 -3.00
N GLY A 187 0.73 11.51 -3.28
CA GLY A 187 1.40 12.80 -3.26
C GLY A 187 1.85 13.25 -1.85
N ASP A 188 1.51 12.50 -0.81
CA ASP A 188 1.98 12.73 0.56
C ASP A 188 2.86 11.55 1.03
N THR A 189 3.77 11.83 1.96
CA THR A 189 4.78 10.87 2.43
C THR A 189 4.61 10.63 3.92
N MET A 190 5.04 9.47 4.41
CA MET A 190 4.94 9.13 5.82
C MET A 190 6.09 8.23 6.27
N PHE A 191 6.28 8.15 7.59
CA PHE A 191 7.17 7.20 8.22
C PHE A 191 6.42 5.99 8.74
N ILE A 192 6.90 4.80 8.38
CA ILE A 192 6.48 3.52 8.99
C ILE A 192 7.71 2.78 9.52
N PRO A 193 7.60 2.00 10.60
CA PRO A 193 8.72 1.22 11.09
C PRO A 193 8.95 -0.01 10.20
N TYR A 194 10.18 -0.50 10.17
CA TYR A 194 10.47 -1.76 9.48
C TYR A 194 9.69 -2.93 10.10
N ALA A 195 9.71 -3.02 11.43
CA ALA A 195 9.00 -4.02 12.21
C ALA A 195 8.54 -3.44 13.56
N ILE A 196 7.53 -4.09 14.14
CA ILE A 196 6.96 -3.77 15.44
C ILE A 196 7.25 -4.92 16.42
N GLU A 197 7.57 -4.58 17.66
CA GLU A 197 7.67 -5.50 18.78
C GLU A 197 6.40 -5.45 19.62
N VAL A 198 5.89 -6.63 19.97
CA VAL A 198 4.84 -6.80 20.95
C VAL A 198 5.01 -8.10 21.72
N SER A 199 5.24 -7.99 23.03
CA SER A 199 5.31 -9.15 23.94
C SER A 199 6.42 -10.15 23.57
N GLY A 200 7.56 -9.67 23.11
CA GLY A 200 8.67 -10.47 22.63
C GLY A 200 8.49 -11.04 21.21
N GLN A 201 7.34 -10.81 20.58
CA GLN A 201 7.08 -11.19 19.19
C GLN A 201 7.39 -10.03 18.25
N ILE A 202 7.87 -10.36 17.05
CA ILE A 202 8.21 -9.38 16.02
C ILE A 202 7.19 -9.51 14.89
N ILE A 203 6.63 -8.37 14.48
CA ILE A 203 5.69 -8.25 13.36
C ILE A 203 6.37 -7.38 12.31
N ARG A 204 6.67 -7.94 11.14
CA ARG A 204 7.20 -7.18 10.00
C ARG A 204 6.08 -6.35 9.39
N VAL A 205 6.33 -5.05 9.18
CA VAL A 205 5.36 -4.11 8.62
C VAL A 205 5.82 -3.64 7.24
N PHE A 206 7.05 -3.14 7.16
CA PHE A 206 7.63 -2.72 5.89
C PHE A 206 8.03 -3.93 5.05
N ASP A 207 7.78 -3.80 3.75
CA ASP A 207 8.33 -4.66 2.70
C ASP A 207 8.45 -3.87 1.40
N ASN A 208 9.30 -4.34 0.48
CA ASN A 208 9.54 -3.69 -0.81
C ASN A 208 8.45 -3.96 -1.86
N VAL A 209 7.44 -4.78 -1.55
CA VAL A 209 6.37 -5.14 -2.48
C VAL A 209 5.22 -4.13 -2.38
N ASN A 210 4.87 -3.76 -1.14
CA ASN A 210 3.73 -2.91 -0.80
C ASN A 210 4.14 -1.47 -0.51
N HIS A 211 5.43 -1.19 -0.27
CA HIS A 211 5.90 0.14 0.08
C HIS A 211 6.97 0.64 -0.89
N VAL A 212 6.82 1.90 -1.27
CA VAL A 212 7.78 2.61 -2.12
C VAL A 212 8.52 3.62 -1.25
N VAL A 213 9.81 3.39 -1.05
CA VAL A 213 10.70 4.32 -0.32
C VAL A 213 10.83 5.60 -1.12
N VAL A 214 10.76 6.75 -0.43
CA VAL A 214 11.01 8.05 -1.05
C VAL A 214 12.52 8.18 -1.24
N ASP A 215 12.97 8.03 -2.49
CA ASP A 215 14.37 8.24 -2.83
C ASP A 215 14.78 9.66 -2.45
N LYS A 216 15.82 9.76 -1.62
CA LYS A 216 16.50 11.03 -1.40
C LYS A 216 17.23 11.33 -2.69
N GLY A 217 16.67 12.25 -3.49
CA GLY A 217 17.35 12.74 -4.68
C GLY A 217 18.83 12.99 -4.38
N ASP A 218 19.66 12.62 -5.36
CA ASP A 218 21.13 12.60 -5.49
C ASP A 218 21.89 13.89 -5.05
N SER A 219 21.48 14.50 -3.96
CA SER A 219 22.23 15.53 -3.27
C SER A 219 23.29 14.80 -2.48
N GLY A 220 24.51 14.76 -3.03
CA GLY A 220 25.73 14.17 -2.47
C GLY A 220 26.21 14.75 -1.15
N ASP A 221 25.28 15.02 -0.24
CA ASP A 221 25.49 15.47 1.12
C ASP A 221 24.85 14.39 2.00
N GLN A 222 25.67 13.50 2.57
CA GLN A 222 25.30 12.52 3.58
C GLN A 222 24.86 13.23 4.88
N ARG A 223 23.90 14.15 4.78
CA ARG A 223 23.26 14.80 5.92
C ARG A 223 22.70 13.69 6.79
N LYS A 224 23.31 13.56 7.97
CA LYS A 224 22.88 12.71 9.08
C LYS A 224 21.36 12.57 9.02
N LYS A 225 20.86 11.33 8.94
CA LYS A 225 19.42 11.07 9.06
C LYS A 225 18.98 11.73 10.37
N ASN A 226 18.26 12.86 10.29
CA ASN A 226 17.73 13.57 11.46
C ASN A 226 16.51 12.85 12.06
N TYR A 227 16.36 11.57 11.76
CA TYR A 227 15.25 10.71 12.15
C TYR A 227 15.75 9.30 12.43
N ASP A 228 15.02 8.58 13.28
CA ASP A 228 15.32 7.21 13.68
C ASP A 228 15.36 6.26 12.46
N PRO A 229 16.51 5.62 12.16
CA PRO A 229 16.67 4.81 10.95
C PRO A 229 15.90 3.48 10.98
N ARG A 230 15.29 3.10 12.12
CA ARG A 230 14.32 1.98 12.17
C ARG A 230 13.04 2.27 11.37
N TRP A 231 12.81 3.53 11.04
CA TRP A 231 11.66 3.99 10.28
C TRP A 231 12.03 4.27 8.82
N GLU A 232 11.19 3.80 7.92
CA GLU A 232 11.27 4.03 6.48
C GLU A 232 10.39 5.22 6.10
N HIS A 233 10.97 6.13 5.31
CA HIS A 233 10.24 7.24 4.72
C HIS A 233 9.68 6.77 3.37
N ILE A 234 8.36 6.63 3.30
CA ILE A 234 7.67 6.03 2.16
C ILE A 234 6.65 7.00 1.57
N GLN A 235 6.29 6.79 0.30
CA GLN A 235 5.02 7.29 -0.21
C GLN A 235 3.89 6.60 0.56
N ARG A 236 2.79 7.32 0.87
CA ARG A 236 1.65 6.70 1.56
C ARG A 236 1.22 5.42 0.84
N PRO A 237 1.04 4.29 1.54
CA PRO A 237 0.86 2.99 0.88
C PRO A 237 -0.43 2.94 0.06
N VAL A 238 -0.36 2.37 -1.13
CA VAL A 238 -1.55 2.03 -1.95
C VAL A 238 -1.46 0.55 -2.28
N ILE A 239 -2.24 -0.24 -1.56
CA ILE A 239 -2.27 -1.70 -1.71
C ILE A 239 -3.54 -2.07 -2.46
N ILE A 240 -3.40 -2.87 -3.51
CA ILE A 240 -4.49 -3.35 -4.35
C ILE A 240 -4.53 -4.87 -4.22
N THR A 241 -5.70 -5.40 -3.91
CA THR A 241 -5.96 -6.84 -3.80
C THR A 241 -7.23 -7.20 -4.57
N GLY A 242 -7.27 -8.38 -5.19
CA GLY A 242 -8.39 -8.89 -5.97
C GLY A 242 -8.95 -10.20 -5.45
N GLY A 243 -9.03 -11.21 -6.33
CA GLY A 243 -9.58 -12.54 -6.01
C GLY A 243 -8.71 -13.39 -5.09
N GLU A 244 -7.44 -13.02 -4.94
CA GLU A 244 -6.44 -13.67 -4.08
C GLU A 244 -6.61 -13.34 -2.58
N LEU A 245 -7.46 -12.37 -2.24
CA LEU A 245 -7.69 -11.99 -0.86
C LEU A 245 -8.40 -13.11 -0.08
N THR A 246 -7.73 -13.64 0.94
CA THR A 246 -8.28 -14.63 1.88
C THR A 246 -8.59 -13.98 3.23
N LEU A 247 -9.41 -14.63 4.07
CA LEU A 247 -9.62 -14.17 5.46
C LEU A 247 -8.34 -14.18 6.27
N GLU A 248 -7.48 -15.18 6.07
CA GLU A 248 -6.18 -15.30 6.73
C GLU A 248 -5.26 -14.12 6.40
N SER A 249 -5.36 -13.58 5.19
CA SER A 249 -4.61 -12.37 4.77
C SER A 249 -4.99 -11.12 5.56
N LEU A 250 -6.12 -11.15 6.29
CA LEU A 250 -6.60 -10.07 7.15
C LEU A 250 -6.17 -10.23 8.62
N ASP A 251 -5.46 -11.29 8.97
CA ASP A 251 -4.92 -11.52 10.30
C ASP A 251 -3.39 -11.65 10.27
N LEU A 252 -2.77 -11.73 11.45
CA LEU A 252 -1.33 -11.89 11.56
C LEU A 252 -0.93 -13.28 11.07
N VAL A 253 -0.08 -13.35 10.06
CA VAL A 253 0.44 -14.62 9.53
C VAL A 253 1.75 -14.94 10.26
N TYR A 254 1.75 -15.99 11.07
CA TYR A 254 2.96 -16.46 11.75
C TYR A 254 3.72 -17.43 10.86
N ASP A 255 4.99 -17.14 10.59
CA ASP A 255 5.87 -18.05 9.85
C ASP A 255 6.51 -19.04 10.84
N GLU A 256 6.18 -20.33 10.76
CA GLU A 256 6.70 -21.35 11.68
C GLU A 256 8.21 -21.62 11.51
N ASN A 257 8.76 -21.38 10.31
CA ASN A 257 10.17 -21.57 10.03
C ASN A 257 10.97 -20.39 10.59
N ASN A 258 10.54 -19.18 10.24
CA ASN A 258 11.24 -17.95 10.60
C ASN A 258 10.89 -17.42 12.00
N LYS A 259 9.76 -17.85 12.56
CA LYS A 259 9.30 -17.55 13.92
C LYS A 259 9.16 -16.05 14.19
N TYR A 260 8.49 -15.38 13.26
CA TYR A 260 7.99 -14.01 13.40
C TYR A 260 6.75 -13.84 12.51
N TYR A 261 6.04 -12.72 12.68
CA TYR A 261 4.79 -12.47 11.95
C TYR A 261 5.00 -11.56 10.75
N GLU A 262 4.22 -11.78 9.71
CA GLU A 262 3.90 -10.78 8.70
C GLU A 262 2.61 -10.04 9.09
N SER A 263 2.61 -8.71 8.95
CA SER A 263 1.41 -7.91 9.19
C SER A 263 0.39 -8.08 8.05
N PRO A 264 -0.92 -8.04 8.33
CA PRO A 264 -1.95 -8.11 7.29
C PRO A 264 -2.00 -6.83 6.45
N PHE A 265 -2.69 -6.89 5.30
CA PHE A 265 -2.72 -5.80 4.32
C PHE A 265 -3.21 -4.48 4.89
N GLN A 266 -4.20 -4.47 5.78
CA GLN A 266 -4.69 -3.23 6.38
C GLN A 266 -3.66 -2.54 7.28
N VAL A 267 -2.74 -3.30 7.90
CA VAL A 267 -1.66 -2.73 8.72
C VAL A 267 -0.58 -2.16 7.81
N LYS A 268 -0.27 -2.84 6.70
CA LYS A 268 0.65 -2.32 5.67
C LYS A 268 0.09 -1.08 4.97
N ALA A 269 -1.22 -1.03 4.76
CA ALA A 269 -1.91 0.10 4.13
C ALA A 269 -2.26 1.26 5.10
N ASN A 270 -1.86 1.19 6.38
CA ASN A 270 -2.16 2.27 7.33
C ASN A 270 -1.54 3.60 6.89
N GLY A 271 -2.30 4.67 7.03
CA GLY A 271 -1.98 5.99 6.50
C GLY A 271 -2.17 6.09 4.98
N GLY A 272 -2.71 5.07 4.32
CA GLY A 272 -2.88 5.05 2.87
C GLY A 272 -4.21 4.41 2.42
N LEU A 273 -4.19 3.75 1.27
CA LEU A 273 -5.38 3.17 0.63
C LEU A 273 -5.25 1.66 0.49
N LEU A 274 -6.33 0.94 0.79
CA LEU A 274 -6.50 -0.49 0.49
C LEU A 274 -7.66 -0.65 -0.49
N LEU A 275 -7.36 -0.99 -1.74
CA LEU A 275 -8.34 -1.29 -2.78
C LEU A 275 -8.60 -2.79 -2.82
N ILE A 276 -9.87 -3.18 -2.72
CA ILE A 276 -10.33 -4.55 -2.90
C ILE A 276 -11.15 -4.57 -4.19
N ASP A 277 -10.51 -5.01 -5.27
CA ASP A 277 -11.13 -5.09 -6.58
C ASP A 277 -11.88 -6.42 -6.77
N ASP A 278 -12.88 -6.40 -7.66
CA ASP A 278 -13.80 -7.52 -7.89
C ASP A 278 -14.36 -8.12 -6.59
N PHE A 279 -14.68 -7.26 -5.63
CA PHE A 279 -15.25 -7.66 -4.35
C PHE A 279 -16.55 -8.43 -4.57
N GLY A 280 -16.67 -9.64 -4.01
CA GLY A 280 -17.73 -10.58 -4.38
C GLY A 280 -17.24 -11.84 -5.09
N ARG A 281 -16.01 -11.83 -5.62
CA ARG A 281 -15.44 -12.92 -6.42
C ARG A 281 -14.25 -13.61 -5.73
N GLN A 282 -14.02 -13.32 -4.46
CA GLN A 282 -12.99 -13.96 -3.63
C GLN A 282 -13.41 -15.38 -3.24
N GLN A 283 -12.44 -16.20 -2.84
CA GLN A 283 -12.72 -17.51 -2.23
C GLN A 283 -13.51 -17.35 -0.92
N ALA A 284 -13.19 -16.32 -0.13
CA ALA A 284 -13.92 -15.97 1.07
C ALA A 284 -15.26 -15.32 0.71
N ARG A 285 -16.31 -15.60 1.51
CA ARG A 285 -17.62 -14.96 1.30
C ARG A 285 -17.49 -13.46 1.63
N PRO A 286 -18.09 -12.57 0.83
CA PRO A 286 -18.07 -11.11 1.09
C PRO A 286 -18.48 -10.75 2.51
N ARG A 287 -19.51 -11.43 3.03
CA ARG A 287 -19.99 -11.24 4.40
C ARG A 287 -18.91 -11.48 5.45
N ASP A 288 -18.03 -12.45 5.26
CA ASP A 288 -17.00 -12.81 6.25
C ASP A 288 -15.88 -11.75 6.27
N LEU A 289 -15.43 -11.31 5.09
CA LEU A 289 -14.45 -10.22 4.95
C LEU A 289 -14.99 -8.93 5.58
N LEU A 290 -16.25 -8.63 5.31
CA LEU A 290 -16.94 -7.48 5.85
C LEU A 290 -17.14 -7.56 7.36
N ASN A 291 -17.52 -8.73 7.89
CA ASN A 291 -17.61 -8.98 9.32
C ASN A 291 -16.30 -8.72 10.05
N ARG A 292 -15.17 -9.11 9.44
CA ARG A 292 -13.83 -8.87 9.98
C ARG A 292 -13.50 -7.39 10.14
N TRP A 293 -14.05 -6.53 9.29
CA TRP A 293 -13.84 -5.08 9.31
C TRP A 293 -14.95 -4.26 9.96
N ILE A 294 -15.99 -4.88 10.51
CA ILE A 294 -17.06 -4.17 11.26
C ILE A 294 -16.46 -3.24 12.32
N VAL A 295 -15.67 -3.82 13.23
CA VAL A 295 -15.12 -3.09 14.37
C VAL A 295 -14.02 -2.12 13.92
N PRO A 296 -13.05 -2.53 13.06
CA PRO A 296 -12.04 -1.60 12.55
C PRO A 296 -12.59 -0.37 11.84
N LEU A 297 -13.61 -0.52 10.98
CA LEU A 297 -14.22 0.59 10.25
C LEU A 297 -14.98 1.57 11.18
N GLU A 298 -15.55 1.07 12.27
CA GLU A 298 -16.34 1.86 13.22
C GLU A 298 -15.45 2.53 14.28
N LYS A 299 -14.54 1.77 14.90
CA LYS A 299 -13.72 2.23 16.02
C LYS A 299 -12.36 2.78 15.63
N ARG A 300 -11.93 2.62 14.36
CA ARG A 300 -10.57 2.96 13.88
C ARG A 300 -9.46 2.22 14.64
N VAL A 301 -9.78 1.03 15.14
CA VAL A 301 -8.85 0.12 15.82
C VAL A 301 -9.10 -1.30 15.34
N ASP A 302 -8.04 -1.97 14.93
CA ASP A 302 -8.03 -3.37 14.56
C ASP A 302 -7.51 -4.24 15.71
N TYR A 303 -8.16 -5.38 15.90
CA TYR A 303 -7.83 -6.35 16.95
C TYR A 303 -7.19 -7.56 16.29
N LEU A 304 -5.88 -7.71 16.46
CA LEU A 304 -5.14 -8.85 15.93
C LEU A 304 -4.81 -9.82 17.05
N THR A 305 -4.76 -11.11 16.74
CA THR A 305 -4.47 -12.16 17.70
C THR A 305 -3.14 -12.82 17.35
N LEU A 306 -2.22 -12.87 18.31
CA LEU A 306 -0.97 -13.63 18.21
C LEU A 306 -1.27 -15.14 18.34
N HIS A 307 -0.40 -16.01 17.82
CA HIS A 307 -0.43 -17.46 18.02
C HIS A 307 -0.47 -17.85 19.50
N THR A 308 0.00 -16.98 20.39
CA THR A 308 -0.08 -17.17 21.85
C THR A 308 -1.50 -16.92 22.42
N GLY A 309 -2.49 -16.60 21.59
CA GLY A 309 -3.84 -16.20 21.97
C GLY A 309 -3.98 -14.76 22.47
N ARG A 310 -2.87 -14.03 22.59
CA ARG A 310 -2.89 -12.64 23.07
C ARG A 310 -3.45 -11.72 21.98
N LYS A 311 -4.44 -10.91 22.35
CA LYS A 311 -4.99 -9.86 21.49
C LYS A 311 -4.21 -8.57 21.63
N ILE A 312 -3.99 -7.89 20.51
CA ILE A 312 -3.32 -6.60 20.41
C ILE A 312 -4.21 -5.61 19.68
N GLU A 313 -4.13 -4.35 20.08
CA GLU A 313 -4.84 -3.25 19.44
C GLU A 313 -3.88 -2.50 18.50
N VAL A 314 -4.26 -2.40 17.23
CA VAL A 314 -3.49 -1.73 16.19
C VAL A 314 -4.34 -0.60 15.61
N PRO A 315 -3.80 0.60 15.36
CA PRO A 315 -4.57 1.64 14.69
C PRO A 315 -5.07 1.16 13.33
N PHE A 316 -6.26 1.61 12.96
CA PHE A 316 -6.87 1.33 11.66
C PHE A 316 -7.16 2.65 10.96
N ASP A 317 -6.12 3.22 10.35
CA ASP A 317 -6.18 4.49 9.62
C ASP A 317 -5.92 4.29 8.13
N VAL A 318 -6.73 3.42 7.53
CA VAL A 318 -6.69 3.07 6.12
C VAL A 318 -7.98 3.52 5.44
N LEU A 319 -7.86 4.08 4.24
CA LEU A 319 -8.99 4.30 3.34
C LEU A 319 -9.27 3.00 2.57
N ILE A 320 -10.32 2.28 2.96
CA ILE A 320 -10.72 1.07 2.22
C ILE A 320 -11.65 1.46 1.07
N VAL A 321 -11.32 0.98 -0.13
CA VAL A 321 -12.17 1.09 -1.31
C VAL A 321 -12.56 -0.31 -1.77
N PHE A 322 -13.84 -0.62 -1.76
CA PHE A 322 -14.39 -1.83 -2.36
C PHE A 322 -14.85 -1.51 -3.79
N SER A 323 -14.41 -2.29 -4.76
CA SER A 323 -14.86 -2.20 -6.16
C SER A 323 -15.55 -3.50 -6.54
N THR A 324 -16.78 -3.43 -7.06
CA THR A 324 -17.55 -4.63 -7.43
C THR A 324 -18.44 -4.43 -8.65
N ASN A 325 -18.72 -5.53 -9.34
CA ASN A 325 -19.70 -5.61 -10.42
C ASN A 325 -21.11 -5.98 -9.92
N LEU A 326 -21.26 -6.32 -8.64
CA LEU A 326 -22.52 -6.73 -8.02
C LEU A 326 -23.19 -5.55 -7.31
N ALA A 327 -24.52 -5.55 -7.24
CA ALA A 327 -25.20 -4.52 -6.46
C ALA A 327 -24.93 -4.76 -4.96
N PRO A 328 -24.82 -3.70 -4.13
CA PRO A 328 -24.48 -3.87 -2.71
C PRO A 328 -25.45 -4.78 -1.94
N ARG A 329 -26.74 -4.79 -2.33
CA ARG A 329 -27.79 -5.65 -1.77
C ARG A 329 -27.60 -7.15 -2.03
N ASP A 330 -26.86 -7.49 -3.08
CA ASP A 330 -26.60 -8.88 -3.47
C ASP A 330 -25.39 -9.46 -2.72
N LEU A 331 -24.61 -8.59 -2.06
CA LEU A 331 -23.40 -8.97 -1.34
C LEU A 331 -23.66 -9.18 0.15
N VAL A 332 -24.46 -8.30 0.77
CA VAL A 332 -24.69 -8.26 2.23
C VAL A 332 -26.03 -7.62 2.60
N ASP A 333 -26.43 -7.83 3.86
CA ASP A 333 -27.65 -7.27 4.44
C ASP A 333 -27.59 -5.75 4.69
N GLU A 334 -28.75 -5.16 4.98
CA GLU A 334 -28.89 -3.73 5.24
C GLU A 334 -28.07 -3.25 6.44
N ALA A 335 -27.95 -4.10 7.48
CA ALA A 335 -27.19 -3.76 8.69
C ALA A 335 -25.71 -3.52 8.36
N PHE A 336 -25.14 -4.33 7.46
CA PHE A 336 -23.79 -4.12 6.99
C PHE A 336 -23.66 -2.88 6.09
N LEU A 337 -24.59 -2.72 5.14
CA LEU A 337 -24.59 -1.57 4.24
C LEU A 337 -24.60 -0.23 5.00
N ARG A 338 -25.24 -0.15 6.17
CA ARG A 338 -25.22 1.05 7.02
C ARG A 338 -23.81 1.46 7.50
N ARG A 339 -22.85 0.53 7.57
CA ARG A 339 -21.46 0.79 8.00
C ARG A 339 -20.56 1.27 6.88
N ILE A 340 -20.90 0.96 5.63
CA ILE A 340 -20.24 1.52 4.45
C ILE A 340 -20.82 2.91 4.21
N ARG A 341 -20.02 3.95 4.44
CA ARG A 341 -20.53 5.33 4.42
C ARG A 341 -20.87 5.82 3.03
N HIS A 342 -19.99 5.58 2.06
CA HIS A 342 -20.13 6.09 0.70
C HIS A 342 -20.34 4.92 -0.26
N LYS A 343 -21.50 4.89 -0.90
CA LYS A 343 -21.85 3.93 -1.95
C LYS A 343 -22.04 4.73 -3.22
N ILE A 344 -21.15 4.54 -4.18
CA ILE A 344 -21.09 5.36 -5.39
C ILE A 344 -21.31 4.42 -6.57
N GLU A 345 -22.40 4.67 -7.29
CA GLU A 345 -22.71 3.95 -8.51
C GLU A 345 -21.90 4.54 -9.67
N ILE A 346 -21.19 3.68 -10.38
CA ILE A 346 -20.51 4.01 -11.63
C ILE A 346 -21.39 3.51 -12.77
N THR A 347 -22.20 4.43 -13.28
CA THR A 347 -23.16 4.19 -14.37
C THR A 347 -22.47 4.14 -15.73
N ASP A 348 -23.23 3.71 -16.73
CA ASP A 348 -22.78 3.80 -18.13
C ASP A 348 -22.65 5.27 -18.55
N PRO A 349 -21.60 5.64 -19.31
CA PRO A 349 -21.44 6.98 -19.84
C PRO A 349 -22.65 7.39 -20.70
N SER A 350 -23.03 8.66 -20.66
CA SER A 350 -23.92 9.26 -21.66
C SER A 350 -23.32 9.21 -23.06
N TRP A 351 -24.10 9.48 -24.12
CA TRP A 351 -23.54 9.51 -25.48
C TRP A 351 -22.49 10.60 -25.68
N ASP A 352 -22.63 11.73 -24.99
CA ASP A 352 -21.64 12.81 -25.05
C ASP A 352 -20.35 12.44 -24.32
N GLU A 353 -20.47 11.76 -23.17
CA GLU A 353 -19.32 11.20 -22.45
C GLU A 353 -18.64 10.09 -23.26
N TYR A 354 -19.42 9.19 -23.85
CA TYR A 354 -18.91 8.12 -24.71
C TYR A 354 -18.14 8.70 -25.91
N ARG A 355 -18.67 9.75 -26.55
CA ARG A 355 -18.00 10.49 -27.62
C ARG A 355 -16.66 11.07 -27.17
N GLU A 356 -16.64 11.69 -25.99
CA GLU A 356 -15.42 12.27 -25.43
C GLU A 356 -14.38 11.20 -25.08
N ILE A 357 -14.79 10.06 -24.51
CA ILE A 357 -13.90 8.90 -24.28
C ILE A 357 -13.32 8.44 -25.61
N PHE A 358 -14.16 8.25 -26.63
CA PHE A 358 -13.74 7.78 -27.94
C PHE A 358 -12.72 8.71 -28.60
N ARG A 359 -12.96 10.02 -28.53
CA ARG A 359 -12.03 11.05 -29.01
C ARG A 359 -10.66 10.97 -28.30
N ARG A 360 -10.65 10.83 -26.97
CA ARG A 360 -9.40 10.70 -26.19
C ARG A 360 -8.63 9.43 -26.53
N VAL A 361 -9.33 8.31 -26.70
CA VAL A 361 -8.73 7.03 -27.10
C VAL A 361 -8.13 7.12 -28.51
N CYS A 362 -8.85 7.68 -29.48
CA CYS A 362 -8.33 7.89 -30.83
C CYS A 362 -7.05 8.72 -30.80
N LYS A 363 -7.06 9.82 -30.04
CA LYS A 363 -5.88 10.68 -29.86
C LYS A 363 -4.71 9.94 -29.21
N SER A 364 -4.93 9.16 -28.15
CA SER A 364 -3.84 8.45 -27.46
C SER A 364 -3.23 7.33 -28.29
N LYS A 365 -4.03 6.70 -29.17
CA LYS A 365 -3.59 5.61 -30.05
C LYS A 365 -3.18 6.06 -31.46
N GLY A 366 -3.21 7.36 -31.74
CA GLY A 366 -2.82 7.91 -33.03
C GLY A 366 -3.78 7.60 -34.19
N VAL A 367 -5.05 7.28 -33.89
CA VAL A 367 -6.10 7.05 -34.89
C VAL A 367 -6.81 8.38 -35.17
N PRO A 368 -6.96 8.80 -36.44
CA PRO A 368 -7.74 9.99 -36.79
C PRO A 368 -9.19 9.84 -36.35
N TYR A 369 -9.66 10.77 -35.51
CA TYR A 369 -11.05 10.81 -35.07
C TYR A 369 -11.95 11.39 -36.18
N ASP A 370 -13.11 10.76 -36.38
CA ASP A 370 -14.14 11.17 -37.32
C ASP A 370 -15.53 11.02 -36.66
N ASP A 371 -16.28 12.12 -36.57
CA ASP A 371 -17.63 12.12 -36.00
C ASP A 371 -18.61 11.28 -36.82
N ARG A 372 -18.41 11.17 -38.15
CA ARG A 372 -19.29 10.35 -39.01
C ARG A 372 -19.06 8.87 -38.77
N GLY A 373 -17.80 8.43 -38.72
CA GLY A 373 -17.45 7.06 -38.34
C GLY A 373 -18.00 6.67 -36.97
N LEU A 374 -17.86 7.53 -35.96
CA LEU A 374 -18.45 7.26 -34.65
C LEU A 374 -19.99 7.21 -34.69
N ALA A 375 -20.65 8.14 -35.40
CA ALA A 375 -22.10 8.12 -35.54
C ALA A 375 -22.59 6.80 -36.20
N TYR A 376 -21.87 6.32 -37.21
CA TYR A 376 -22.11 5.04 -37.84
C TYR A 376 -21.97 3.87 -36.84
N LEU A 377 -20.86 3.81 -36.09
CA LEU A 377 -20.67 2.80 -35.04
C LEU A 377 -21.82 2.80 -34.03
N ILE A 378 -22.24 3.98 -33.56
CA ILE A 378 -23.33 4.12 -32.60
C ILE A 378 -24.65 3.60 -33.20
N GLN A 379 -24.98 4.04 -34.41
CA GLN A 379 -26.25 3.68 -35.03
C GLN A 379 -26.33 2.18 -35.34
N GLU A 380 -25.32 1.63 -36.00
CA GLU A 380 -25.32 0.24 -36.47
C GLU A 380 -25.06 -0.76 -35.35
N HIS A 381 -24.05 -0.51 -34.52
CA HIS A 381 -23.58 -1.51 -33.56
C HIS A 381 -24.14 -1.31 -32.17
N TYR A 382 -24.62 -0.14 -31.80
CA TYR A 382 -25.23 0.06 -30.48
C TYR A 382 -26.76 0.14 -30.52
N LEU A 383 -27.32 1.05 -31.31
CA LEU A 383 -28.77 1.32 -31.28
C LEU A 383 -29.59 0.18 -31.89
N LYS A 384 -29.20 -0.35 -33.06
CA LYS A 384 -29.92 -1.48 -33.69
C LYS A 384 -29.91 -2.75 -32.85
N HIS A 385 -28.81 -2.99 -32.14
CA HIS A 385 -28.60 -4.19 -31.34
C HIS A 385 -28.92 -3.98 -29.84
N ASN A 386 -29.43 -2.80 -29.46
CA ASN A 386 -29.73 -2.41 -28.09
C ASN A 386 -28.57 -2.69 -27.08
N ARG A 387 -27.33 -2.41 -27.49
CA ARG A 387 -26.14 -2.68 -26.65
C ARG A 387 -25.92 -1.58 -25.63
N SER A 388 -25.54 -1.95 -24.41
CA SER A 388 -25.10 -1.00 -23.39
C SER A 388 -23.81 -0.29 -23.81
N LYS A 389 -23.66 0.97 -23.44
CA LYS A 389 -22.45 1.76 -23.72
C LYS A 389 -21.53 1.72 -22.51
N ARG A 390 -20.49 0.86 -22.52
CA ARG A 390 -19.48 0.81 -21.43
C ARG A 390 -18.32 1.75 -21.74
N SER A 391 -17.71 2.32 -20.70
CA SER A 391 -16.55 3.22 -20.87
C SER A 391 -15.30 2.53 -21.46
N CYS A 392 -15.21 1.21 -21.38
CA CYS A 392 -14.10 0.44 -21.96
C CYS A 392 -14.25 0.20 -23.47
N HIS A 393 -15.49 0.21 -23.99
CA HIS A 393 -15.73 -0.15 -25.39
C HIS A 393 -14.92 0.69 -26.38
N PRO A 394 -14.78 2.02 -26.24
CA PRO A 394 -13.96 2.80 -27.17
C PRO A 394 -12.51 2.33 -27.24
N ARG A 395 -11.91 1.98 -26.10
CA ARG A 395 -10.53 1.46 -26.06
C ARG A 395 -10.46 0.14 -26.82
N ASP A 396 -11.32 -0.80 -26.45
CA ASP A 396 -11.25 -2.17 -26.96
C ASP A 396 -11.60 -2.22 -28.46
N LEU A 397 -12.60 -1.46 -28.92
CA LEU A 397 -12.95 -1.33 -30.34
C LEU A 397 -11.83 -0.68 -31.15
N VAL A 398 -11.17 0.36 -30.62
CA VAL A 398 -10.04 0.99 -31.32
C VAL A 398 -8.81 0.06 -31.36
N ASP A 399 -8.60 -0.79 -30.33
CA ASP A 399 -7.56 -1.83 -30.40
C ASP A 399 -7.85 -2.83 -31.53
N GLN A 400 -9.07 -3.38 -31.57
CA GLN A 400 -9.48 -4.31 -32.63
C GLN A 400 -9.35 -3.69 -34.03
N LEU A 401 -9.71 -2.40 -34.16
CA LEU A 401 -9.57 -1.65 -35.39
C LEU A 401 -8.10 -1.51 -35.82
N ILE A 402 -7.20 -1.20 -34.88
CA ILE A 402 -5.76 -1.09 -35.15
C ILE A 402 -5.18 -2.44 -35.56
N ASP A 403 -5.55 -3.51 -34.86
CA ASP A 403 -5.06 -4.86 -35.16
C ASP A 403 -5.49 -5.30 -36.57
N THR A 404 -6.75 -5.05 -36.92
CA THR A 404 -7.31 -5.30 -38.25
C THR A 404 -6.62 -4.48 -39.34
N ALA A 405 -6.41 -3.19 -39.11
CA ALA A 405 -5.72 -2.31 -40.07
C ALA A 405 -4.26 -2.73 -40.28
N ARG A 406 -3.56 -3.11 -39.21
CA ARG A 406 -2.18 -3.63 -39.28
C ARG A 406 -2.12 -4.94 -40.08
N TYR A 407 -3.04 -5.86 -39.83
CA TYR A 407 -3.10 -7.13 -40.55
C TYR A 407 -3.34 -6.93 -42.06
N THR A 408 -4.19 -5.97 -42.42
CA THR A 408 -4.55 -5.68 -43.82
C THR A 408 -3.60 -4.68 -44.51
N ASN A 409 -2.50 -4.29 -43.86
CA ASN A 409 -1.56 -3.26 -44.36
C ASN A 409 -2.23 -1.92 -44.72
N GLN A 410 -3.25 -1.52 -43.95
CA GLN A 410 -3.95 -0.25 -44.10
C GLN A 410 -3.64 0.69 -42.93
N ARG A 411 -3.81 1.99 -43.16
CA ARG A 411 -3.68 2.98 -42.08
C ARG A 411 -4.92 2.91 -41.17
N PRO A 412 -4.78 2.81 -39.84
CA PRO A 412 -5.92 2.85 -38.93
C PRO A 412 -6.75 4.12 -39.12
N ALA A 413 -8.04 3.95 -39.38
CA ALA A 413 -9.02 5.02 -39.57
C ALA A 413 -10.43 4.54 -39.21
N LEU A 414 -11.32 5.46 -38.85
CA LEU A 414 -12.73 5.16 -38.54
C LEU A 414 -13.58 5.00 -39.81
N THR A 415 -13.14 4.14 -40.72
CA THR A 415 -13.88 3.75 -41.92
C THR A 415 -14.94 2.70 -41.57
N LYS A 416 -16.03 2.67 -42.34
CA LYS A 416 -17.13 1.73 -42.16
C LYS A 416 -16.65 0.28 -42.05
N GLU A 417 -15.78 -0.12 -42.96
CA GLU A 417 -15.27 -1.49 -43.11
C GLU A 417 -14.49 -1.95 -41.86
N LEU A 418 -13.58 -1.10 -41.39
CA LEU A 418 -12.77 -1.37 -40.19
C LEU A 418 -13.61 -1.33 -38.90
N ILE A 419 -14.62 -0.46 -38.85
CA ILE A 419 -15.56 -0.40 -37.72
C ILE A 419 -16.38 -1.69 -37.64
N ASP A 420 -16.92 -2.15 -38.76
CA ASP A 420 -17.73 -3.37 -38.82
C ASP A 420 -16.90 -4.58 -38.37
N GLN A 421 -15.68 -4.74 -38.91
CA GLN A 421 -14.78 -5.83 -38.53
C GLN A 421 -14.40 -5.78 -37.05
N ALA A 422 -14.08 -4.61 -36.51
CA ALA A 422 -13.75 -4.46 -35.10
C ALA A 422 -14.94 -4.74 -34.18
N ALA A 423 -16.13 -4.28 -34.54
CA ALA A 423 -17.36 -4.48 -33.77
C ALA A 423 -17.84 -5.92 -33.80
N GLU A 424 -17.78 -6.60 -34.96
CA GLU A 424 -18.11 -8.02 -35.09
C GLU A 424 -17.15 -8.90 -34.29
N ALA A 425 -15.85 -8.59 -34.30
CA ALA A 425 -14.86 -9.32 -33.53
C ALA A 425 -15.03 -9.13 -32.01
N TYR A 426 -15.42 -7.93 -31.57
CA TYR A 426 -15.55 -7.61 -30.15
C TYR A 426 -16.91 -8.02 -29.55
N PHE A 427 -18.01 -7.70 -30.24
CA PHE A 427 -19.37 -8.01 -29.79
C PHE A 427 -19.78 -9.40 -30.27
N VAL A 428 -19.10 -10.42 -29.75
CA VAL A 428 -19.50 -11.81 -29.99
C VAL A 428 -20.81 -12.07 -29.24
N GLU A 429 -21.81 -12.61 -29.95
CA GLU A 429 -23.01 -13.16 -29.30
C GLU A 429 -22.62 -14.48 -28.61
N ILE A 430 -22.66 -14.50 -27.27
CA ILE A 430 -22.44 -15.69 -26.44
C ILE A 430 -23.78 -16.31 -26.07
#